data_AF-A0A920AT13-F1
#
_entry.id   AF-A0A920AT13-F1
#
_cell.length_a   1.000
_cell.length_b   1.000
_cell.length_c   1.000
_cell.angle_alpha   90.00
_cell.angle_beta   90.00
_cell.angle_gamma   90.00
#
_symmetry.space_group_name_H-M   'P 1'
#
loop_
_entity.id
_entity.type
_entity.pdbx_description
1 polymer ?
#
loop_
_entity_poly.entity_id
_entity_poly.type
_entity_poly.pdbx_seq_one_letter_code
_entity_poly.pdbx_strand_id
1 'polypeptide(L)'
;METNLEIIEKNCGNQPENQEFFIVGNDPNFVFENDPNFETLRLFDVEGNIINVNSWFECANYVNGGWSINYNSFSGDLFFFTLVTSLMGLYVALNILDEIKY
;
A
#
# COMPACT_ATOMS: atom_id res chain seq x y z
N MET A 1 -0.84 -4.72 18.87
CA MET A 1 -0.36 -4.05 17.64
C MET A 1 0.01 -2.65 18.06
N GLU A 2 1.28 -2.29 17.97
CA GLU A 2 1.73 -0.95 18.34
C GLU A 2 1.23 0.02 17.27
N THR A 3 0.41 1.00 17.67
CA THR A 3 -0.10 2.04 16.78
C THR A 3 1.08 2.86 16.29
N ASN A 4 1.37 2.80 14.99
CA ASN A 4 2.53 3.51 14.45
C ASN A 4 2.13 4.96 14.11
N LEU A 5 2.14 5.81 15.13
CA LEU A 5 1.77 7.22 15.04
C LEU A 5 2.57 7.96 13.97
N GLU A 6 3.84 7.60 13.75
CA GLU A 6 4.68 8.20 12.71
C GLU A 6 4.14 7.93 11.30
N ILE A 7 3.63 6.71 11.05
CA ILE A 7 3.04 6.35 9.75
C ILE A 7 1.74 7.11 9.54
N ILE A 8 0.91 7.23 10.59
CA ILE A 8 -0.33 8.01 10.53
C ILE A 8 0.00 9.48 10.26
N GLU A 9 0.93 10.07 11.00
CA GLU A 9 1.32 11.48 10.81
C GLU A 9 1.83 11.73 9.39
N LYS A 10 2.64 10.82 8.85
CA LYS A 10 3.16 10.92 7.48
C LYS A 10 2.06 10.87 6.41
N ASN A 11 0.99 10.11 6.64
CA ASN A 11 -0.07 9.91 5.65
C ASN A 11 -1.31 10.78 5.89
N CYS A 12 -1.59 11.19 7.12
CA CYS A 12 -2.83 11.88 7.52
C CYS A 12 -2.56 13.28 8.09
N GLY A 13 -1.30 13.61 8.37
CA GLY A 13 -0.92 14.82 9.09
C GLY A 13 -1.03 14.67 10.60
N ASN A 14 -0.72 15.77 11.30
CA ASN A 14 -0.69 15.82 12.75
C ASN A 14 -2.06 15.52 13.36
N GLN A 15 -2.06 14.80 14.48
CA GLN A 15 -3.27 14.56 15.26
C GLN A 15 -3.86 15.89 15.78
N PRO A 16 -5.18 16.12 15.58
CA PRO A 16 -5.86 17.27 16.18
C PRO A 16 -5.83 17.20 17.72
N GLU A 17 -5.56 18.31 18.40
CA GLU A 17 -5.41 18.36 19.87
C GLU A 17 -6.65 17.87 20.64
N ASN A 18 -7.84 18.02 20.05
CA ASN A 18 -9.12 17.69 20.68
C ASN A 18 -9.65 16.30 20.31
N GLN A 19 -8.84 15.45 19.68
CA GLN A 19 -9.30 14.19 19.16
C GLN A 19 -8.41 13.03 19.60
N GLU A 20 -8.99 12.05 20.30
CA GLU A 20 -8.29 10.83 20.66
C GLU A 20 -8.34 9.81 19.52
N PHE A 21 -7.23 9.12 19.29
CA PHE A 21 -7.18 8.01 18.34
C PHE A 21 -7.53 6.69 19.04
N PHE A 22 -8.49 5.98 18.47
CA PHE A 22 -8.79 4.60 18.81
C PHE A 22 -9.12 3.82 17.54
N ILE A 23 -8.89 2.51 17.60
CA ILE A 23 -9.15 1.61 16.48
C ILE A 23 -10.64 1.26 16.49
N VAL A 24 -11.31 1.58 15.40
CA VAL A 24 -12.68 1.11 15.15
C VAL A 24 -12.62 -0.40 14.88
N GLY A 25 -13.31 -1.18 15.70
CA GLY A 25 -13.43 -2.62 15.50
C GLY A 25 -14.30 -2.97 14.29
N ASN A 26 -14.65 -4.25 14.14
CA ASN A 26 -15.60 -4.69 13.11
C ASN A 26 -17.04 -4.37 13.53
N ASP A 27 -17.41 -3.08 13.50
CA ASP A 27 -18.78 -2.62 13.74
C ASP A 27 -19.41 -2.16 12.41
N PRO A 28 -20.37 -2.92 11.86
CA PRO A 28 -21.01 -2.60 10.59
C PRO A 28 -21.91 -1.34 10.64
N ASN A 29 -22.21 -0.82 11.83
CA ASN A 29 -23.02 0.39 12.00
C ASN A 29 -22.17 1.64 12.26
N PHE A 30 -20.87 1.49 12.40
CA PHE A 30 -19.99 2.63 12.60
C PHE A 30 -19.82 3.41 11.30
N VAL A 31 -20.04 4.72 11.37
CA VAL A 31 -19.87 5.64 10.24
C VAL A 31 -18.90 6.73 10.65
N PHE A 32 -17.87 6.94 9.83
CA PHE A 32 -16.93 8.03 10.05
C PHE A 32 -17.60 9.39 9.85
N GLU A 33 -17.39 10.30 10.79
CA GLU A 33 -17.86 11.68 10.66
C GLU A 33 -16.92 12.47 9.74
N ASN A 34 -17.53 13.27 8.86
CA ASN A 34 -16.82 14.16 7.95
C ASN A 34 -16.31 15.39 8.72
N ASP A 35 -15.04 15.76 8.53
CA ASP A 35 -14.49 17.03 8.98
C ASP A 35 -14.41 18.01 7.80
N PRO A 36 -15.26 19.05 7.74
CA PRO A 36 -15.26 20.01 6.63
C PRO A 36 -13.95 20.77 6.43
N ASN A 37 -13.06 20.80 7.43
CA ASN A 37 -11.77 21.46 7.35
C ASN A 37 -10.64 20.50 6.94
N PHE A 38 -10.93 19.21 6.81
CA PHE A 38 -9.97 18.21 6.39
C PHE A 38 -9.95 18.11 4.86
N GLU A 39 -8.76 18.18 4.27
CA GLU A 39 -8.59 17.93 2.84
C GLU A 39 -8.85 16.46 2.54
N THR A 40 -9.78 16.16 1.64
CA THR A 40 -10.05 14.78 1.24
C THR A 40 -8.78 14.10 0.72
N LEU A 41 -8.34 13.03 1.39
CA LEU A 41 -7.17 12.26 0.99
C LEU A 41 -7.60 11.00 0.25
N ARG A 42 -6.84 10.66 -0.80
CA ARG A 42 -6.96 9.38 -1.50
C ARG A 42 -5.94 8.40 -0.94
N LEU A 43 -6.41 7.28 -0.43
CA LEU A 43 -5.55 6.19 0.06
C LEU A 43 -5.68 4.97 -0.85
N PHE A 44 -4.64 4.15 -0.83
CA PHE A 44 -4.52 2.90 -1.55
C PHE A 44 -4.16 1.77 -0.60
N ASP A 45 -4.75 0.60 -0.82
CA ASP A 45 -4.29 -0.63 -0.21
C ASP A 45 -3.23 -1.33 -1.08
N VAL A 46 -2.77 -2.50 -0.61
CA VAL A 46 -1.77 -3.32 -1.29
C VAL A 46 -2.25 -3.90 -2.62
N GLU A 47 -3.57 -3.99 -2.82
CA GLU A 47 -4.19 -4.49 -4.06
C GLU A 47 -4.45 -3.36 -5.05
N GLY A 48 -4.31 -2.10 -4.63
CA GLY A 48 -4.57 -0.91 -5.43
C GLY A 48 -6.03 -0.48 -5.41
N ASN A 49 -6.84 -0.99 -4.48
CA ASN A 49 -8.16 -0.44 -4.23
C ASN A 49 -8.01 0.99 -3.71
N ILE A 50 -9.01 1.83 -4.00
CA ILE A 50 -8.97 3.26 -3.70
C ILE A 50 -10.08 3.59 -2.72
N ILE A 51 -9.74 4.40 -1.72
CA ILE A 51 -10.72 5.06 -0.86
C ILE A 51 -10.41 6.54 -0.71
N ASN A 52 -11.47 7.35 -0.59
CA ASN A 52 -11.36 8.77 -0.26
C ASN A 52 -11.82 8.96 1.17
N VAL A 53 -10.96 9.52 2.01
CA VAL A 53 -11.23 9.77 3.43
C VAL A 53 -11.39 11.26 3.67
N ASN A 54 -12.33 11.63 4.55
CA ASN A 54 -12.74 13.03 4.78
C ASN A 54 -12.58 13.49 6.23
N SER A 55 -11.86 12.74 7.05
CA SER A 55 -11.41 13.21 8.35
C SER A 55 -10.09 12.58 8.74
N TRP A 56 -9.37 13.24 9.66
CA TRP A 56 -8.14 12.68 10.21
C TRP A 56 -8.39 11.33 10.91
N PHE A 57 -9.54 11.20 11.61
CA PHE A 57 -9.91 9.95 12.29
C PHE A 57 -10.05 8.77 11.33
N GLU A 58 -10.75 9.02 10.23
CA GLU A 58 -10.99 8.03 9.18
C GLU A 58 -9.66 7.62 8.54
N CYS A 59 -8.85 8.61 8.14
CA CYS A 59 -7.52 8.37 7.59
C CYS A 59 -6.67 7.52 8.52
N ALA A 60 -6.61 7.85 9.82
CA ALA A 60 -5.82 7.13 10.81
C ALA A 60 -6.24 5.67 10.95
N ASN A 61 -7.54 5.37 10.90
CA ASN A 61 -8.05 3.98 10.95
C ASN A 61 -7.67 3.19 9.70
N TYR A 62 -7.80 3.78 8.50
CA TYR A 62 -7.38 3.13 7.26
C TYR A 62 -5.86 2.92 7.20
N VAL A 63 -5.07 3.92 7.56
CA VAL A 63 -3.61 3.80 7.59
C VAL A 63 -3.14 2.76 8.59
N ASN A 64 -3.78 2.69 9.77
CA ASN A 64 -3.52 1.62 10.73
C ASN A 64 -3.92 0.23 10.19
N GLY A 65 -4.90 0.17 9.28
CA GLY A 65 -5.28 -1.03 8.52
C GLY A 65 -4.37 -1.37 7.33
N GLY A 66 -3.30 -0.60 7.09
CA GLY A 66 -2.31 -0.86 6.03
C GLY A 66 -2.51 -0.04 4.75
N TRP A 67 -3.41 0.94 4.75
CA TRP A 67 -3.59 1.86 3.63
C TRP A 67 -2.53 2.97 3.63
N SER A 68 -2.25 3.57 2.47
CA SER A 68 -1.29 4.67 2.37
C SER A 68 -1.59 5.62 1.20
N ILE A 69 -1.04 6.84 1.23
CA ILE A 69 -1.16 7.78 0.11
C ILE A 69 -0.41 7.28 -1.14
N ASN A 70 0.71 6.58 -0.93
CA ASN A 70 1.59 6.17 -2.02
C ASN A 70 1.27 4.75 -2.46
N TYR A 71 0.72 4.61 -3.66
CA TYR A 71 0.56 3.30 -4.28
C TYR A 71 1.89 2.84 -4.90
N ASN A 72 2.59 1.94 -4.22
CA ASN A 72 3.74 1.24 -4.79
C ASN A 72 3.28 -0.09 -5.40
N SER A 73 2.93 -0.06 -6.68
CA SER A 73 2.61 -1.27 -7.44
C SER A 73 3.88 -2.04 -7.77
N PHE A 74 4.23 -3.04 -6.96
CA PHE A 74 5.22 -4.03 -7.37
C PHE A 74 4.53 -5.15 -8.14
N SER A 75 4.77 -5.21 -9.45
CA SER A 75 4.26 -6.31 -10.27
C SER A 75 5.15 -7.55 -10.10
N GLY A 76 4.82 -8.36 -9.09
CA GLY A 76 5.49 -9.64 -8.84
C GLY A 76 5.46 -10.56 -10.06
N ASP A 77 4.34 -10.61 -10.78
CA ASP A 77 4.18 -11.44 -11.98
C ASP A 77 5.18 -11.05 -13.08
N LEU A 78 5.34 -9.74 -13.35
CA LEU A 78 6.32 -9.27 -14.32
C LEU A 78 7.74 -9.59 -13.86
N PHE A 79 8.03 -9.44 -12.57
CA PHE A 79 9.34 -9.79 -12.00
C PHE A 79 9.65 -11.28 -12.17
N PHE A 80 8.73 -12.17 -11.82
CA PHE A 80 8.94 -13.62 -11.99
C PHE A 80 9.02 -14.02 -13.46
N PHE A 81 8.18 -13.43 -14.32
CA PHE A 81 8.20 -13.69 -15.76
C PHE A 81 9.55 -13.31 -16.39
N THR A 82 10.06 -12.11 -16.05
CA THR A 82 11.36 -11.63 -16.54
C THR A 82 12.52 -12.49 -16.02
N LEU A 83 12.49 -12.88 -14.74
CA LEU A 83 13.49 -13.77 -14.15
C LEU A 83 13.54 -15.12 -14.87
N VAL A 84 12.39 -15.79 -15.02
CA VAL A 84 12.31 -17.12 -15.66
C VAL A 84 12.73 -17.05 -17.13
N THR A 85 12.26 -16.04 -17.86
CA THR A 85 12.62 -15.86 -19.27
C THR A 85 14.12 -15.62 -19.44
N SER A 86 14.74 -14.82 -18.54
CA SER A 86 16.18 -14.57 -18.54
C SER A 86 16.99 -15.84 -18.30
N LEU A 87 16.61 -16.65 -17.29
CA LEU A 87 17.28 -17.91 -16.99
C LEU A 87 17.17 -18.91 -18.15
N MET A 88 16.00 -19.01 -18.79
CA MET A 88 15.80 -19.86 -19.96
C MET A 88 16.63 -19.39 -21.16
N GLY A 89 16.64 -18.07 -21.42
CA GLY A 89 17.45 -17.49 -22.49
C GLY A 89 18.95 -17.74 -22.29
N LEU A 90 19.43 -17.61 -21.06
CA LEU A 90 20.82 -17.90 -20.70
C LEU A 90 21.15 -19.39 -20.88
N TYR A 91 20.26 -20.30 -20.45
CA TYR A 91 20.42 -21.73 -20.68
C TYR A 91 20.53 -22.09 -22.17
N VAL A 92 19.64 -21.54 -23.00
CA VAL A 92 19.66 -21.78 -24.46
C VAL A 92 20.93 -21.19 -25.09
N ALA A 93 21.36 -19.99 -24.69
CA ALA A 93 22.57 -19.38 -25.20
C ALA A 93 23.82 -20.19 -24.87
N LEU A 94 23.93 -20.73 -23.65
CA LEU A 94 25.03 -21.61 -23.26
C LEU A 94 25.07 -22.89 -24.11
N ASN A 95 23.91 -23.55 -24.32
CA ASN A 95 23.85 -24.76 -25.14
C ASN A 95 24.25 -24.50 -26.61
N ILE A 96 23.82 -23.38 -27.20
CA ILE A 96 24.22 -23.01 -28.56
C ILE A 96 25.72 -22.73 -28.65
N LEU A 97 26.30 -22.05 -27.65
CA LEU A 97 27.73 -21.79 -27.61
C LEU A 97 28.55 -23.08 -27.47
N ASP A 98 28.04 -24.07 -26.74
CA ASP A 98 28.67 -25.38 -26.64
C ASP A 98 28.58 -26.14 -27.97
N GLU A 99 27.46 -26.07 -28.70
CA GLU A 99 27.36 -26.66 -30.05
C GLU A 99 28.31 -26.00 -31.07
N ILE A 100 28.48 -24.67 -31.03
CA ILE A 100 29.37 -23.94 -31.97
C ILE A 100 30.86 -24.22 -31.71
N LYS A 101 31.22 -24.66 -30.48
CA LYS A 101 32.61 -24.98 -30.13
C LYS A 101 33.08 -26.36 -30.62
N TYR A 102 32.19 -27.20 -31.14
CA TYR A 102 32.49 -28.50 -31.74
C TYR A 102 32.39 -28.45 -33.27
#